data_AF-A0A849FX27-F1
#
_entry.id   AF-A0A849FX27-F1
#
_cell.length_a   1.000
_cell.length_b   1.000
_cell.length_c   1.000
_cell.angle_alpha   90.00
_cell.angle_beta   90.00
_cell.angle_gamma   90.00
#
_symmetry.space_group_name_H-M   'P 1'
#
loop_
_entity.id
_entity.type
_entity.pdbx_description
1 polymer ?
#
loop_
_entity_poly.entity_id
_entity_poly.type
_entity_poly.pdbx_seq_one_letter_code
_entity_poly.pdbx_strand_id
1 'polypeptide(L)'
;SGLVIDEAEALPSSSAYRSRFGSLLRVYQLVGFKPDRDYRYIEINRRLRELHPDIVAETIAGIEAMGGKVERHPQTDLLTINDEISASLVIVRCSETNAGSLRWNIRFDMSLKPEITIAVRMDRPNHRPLDYYLLPSLDMTLPRIRLAEHNGLSLDAYRFETLDPLFKMAVHVPVPEVA
;
A
#
# COMPACT_ATOMS: atom_id res chain seq x y z
N SER A 1 -27.37 6.81 1.41
CA SER A 1 -26.27 7.00 2.40
C SER A 1 -26.59 6.17 3.64
N GLY A 2 -25.65 6.01 4.59
CA GLY A 2 -25.95 5.32 5.86
C GLY A 2 -27.04 6.02 6.68
N LEU A 3 -27.02 7.35 6.65
CA LEU A 3 -28.02 8.22 7.31
C LEU A 3 -29.46 7.88 6.92
N VAL A 4 -29.75 7.68 5.63
CA VAL A 4 -31.10 7.30 5.17
C VAL A 4 -31.55 5.93 5.69
N ILE A 5 -30.61 5.01 5.94
CA ILE A 5 -30.91 3.71 6.56
C ILE A 5 -31.17 3.89 8.07
N ASP A 6 -30.37 4.73 8.72
CA ASP A 6 -30.48 5.01 10.15
C ASP A 6 -31.77 5.79 10.51
N GLU A 7 -32.35 6.50 9.54
CA GLU A 7 -33.65 7.20 9.67
C GLU A 7 -34.88 6.28 9.49
N ALA A 8 -34.70 5.04 9.05
CA ALA A 8 -35.79 4.10 8.84
C ALA A 8 -36.06 3.27 10.12
N GLU A 9 -37.11 3.62 10.88
CA GLU A 9 -37.44 2.99 12.17
C GLU A 9 -37.63 1.46 12.13
N ALA A 10 -38.04 0.90 11.00
CA ALA A 10 -38.31 -0.53 10.85
C ALA A 10 -37.10 -1.36 10.36
N LEU A 11 -35.94 -0.71 10.11
CA LEU A 11 -34.75 -1.37 9.57
C LEU A 11 -33.61 -1.41 10.60
N PRO A 12 -32.76 -2.44 10.56
CA PRO A 12 -31.49 -2.40 11.27
C PRO A 12 -30.67 -1.17 10.86
N SER A 13 -29.91 -0.61 11.80
CA SER A 13 -29.03 0.52 11.52
C SER A 13 -28.00 0.18 10.44
N SER A 14 -27.48 1.22 9.80
CA SER A 14 -26.39 1.13 8.84
C SER A 14 -25.13 0.49 9.45
N SER A 15 -24.91 0.65 10.76
CA SER A 15 -23.84 -0.04 11.51
C SER A 15 -24.13 -1.53 11.72
N ALA A 16 -25.37 -1.94 12.01
CA ALA A 16 -25.76 -3.34 12.12
C ALA A 16 -25.59 -4.09 10.79
N TYR A 17 -25.97 -3.44 9.68
CA TYR A 17 -25.71 -3.96 8.33
C TYR A 17 -24.22 -4.11 8.02
N ARG A 18 -23.39 -3.12 8.37
CA ARG A 18 -21.92 -3.21 8.20
C ARG A 18 -21.31 -4.33 9.04
N SER A 19 -21.74 -4.49 10.29
CA SER A 19 -21.27 -5.55 11.17
C SER A 19 -21.57 -6.93 10.59
N ARG A 20 -22.82 -7.16 10.14
CA ARG A 20 -23.27 -8.47 9.66
C ARG A 20 -22.77 -8.81 8.25
N PHE A 21 -22.70 -7.84 7.35
CA PHE A 21 -22.44 -8.07 5.92
C PHE A 21 -21.12 -7.46 5.44
N GLY A 22 -20.31 -6.91 6.35
CA GLY A 22 -19.06 -6.24 6.06
C GLY A 22 -19.25 -4.79 5.58
N SER A 23 -20.06 -4.54 4.55
CA SER A 23 -20.23 -3.19 4.01
C SER A 23 -21.65 -2.92 3.50
N LEU A 24 -22.09 -1.65 3.53
CA LEU A 24 -23.38 -1.26 2.95
C LEU A 24 -23.44 -1.52 1.44
N LEU A 25 -22.31 -1.39 0.74
CA LEU A 25 -22.24 -1.75 -0.68
C LEU A 25 -22.55 -3.24 -0.89
N ARG A 26 -22.02 -4.11 -0.02
CA ARG A 26 -22.29 -5.54 -0.07
C ARG A 26 -23.77 -5.85 0.16
N VAL A 27 -24.42 -5.13 1.08
CA VAL A 27 -25.87 -5.23 1.30
C VAL A 27 -26.65 -4.84 0.05
N TYR A 28 -26.31 -3.71 -0.58
CA TYR A 28 -26.95 -3.27 -1.82
C TYR A 28 -26.78 -4.30 -2.95
N GLN A 29 -25.58 -4.90 -3.10
CA GLN A 29 -25.36 -5.95 -4.09
C GLN A 29 -26.19 -7.21 -3.83
N LEU A 30 -26.33 -7.63 -2.56
CA LEU A 30 -27.10 -8.81 -2.18
C LEU A 30 -28.59 -8.67 -2.51
N VAL A 31 -29.13 -7.45 -2.51
CA VAL A 31 -30.51 -7.16 -2.91
C VAL A 31 -30.65 -6.86 -4.41
N GLY A 32 -29.61 -7.11 -5.21
CA GLY A 32 -29.63 -6.97 -6.67
C GLY A 32 -29.42 -5.54 -7.17
N PHE A 33 -29.08 -4.57 -6.30
CA PHE A 33 -28.78 -3.21 -6.73
C PHE A 33 -27.43 -3.17 -7.47
N LYS A 34 -27.47 -2.72 -8.73
CA LYS A 34 -26.28 -2.45 -9.54
C LYS A 34 -26.01 -0.94 -9.54
N PRO A 35 -25.06 -0.44 -8.76
CA PRO A 35 -24.74 0.98 -8.77
C PRO A 35 -24.16 1.40 -10.12
N ASP A 36 -24.55 2.57 -10.63
CA ASP A 36 -23.96 3.18 -11.84
C ASP A 36 -22.46 3.49 -11.70
N ARG A 37 -21.96 3.58 -10.47
CA ARG A 37 -20.53 3.76 -10.14
C ARG A 37 -19.98 2.52 -9.45
N ASP A 38 -18.80 2.09 -9.88
CA ASP A 38 -18.07 0.99 -9.26
C ASP A 38 -17.53 1.41 -7.88
N TYR A 39 -18.24 1.05 -6.81
CA TYR A 39 -17.85 1.33 -5.42
C TYR A 39 -16.95 0.24 -4.80
N ARG A 40 -16.56 -0.81 -5.54
CA ARG A 40 -15.74 -1.92 -5.01
C ARG A 40 -14.43 -1.45 -4.39
N TYR A 41 -13.89 -0.32 -4.85
CA TYR A 41 -12.68 0.28 -4.29
C TYR A 41 -12.80 0.67 -2.80
N ILE A 42 -14.01 0.93 -2.28
CA ILE A 42 -14.20 1.29 -0.87
C ILE A 42 -13.83 0.11 0.03
N GLU A 43 -14.35 -1.06 -0.29
CA GLU A 43 -14.09 -2.29 0.46
C GLU A 43 -12.64 -2.74 0.31
N ILE A 44 -12.08 -2.63 -0.90
CA ILE A 44 -10.66 -2.87 -1.13
C ILE A 44 -9.81 -1.92 -0.29
N ASN A 45 -10.04 -0.61 -0.34
CA ASN A 45 -9.26 0.37 0.42
C ASN A 45 -9.40 0.17 1.94
N ARG A 46 -10.55 -0.31 2.43
CA ARG A 46 -10.69 -0.70 3.84
C ARG A 46 -9.75 -1.87 4.16
N ARG A 47 -9.81 -2.94 3.39
CA ARG A 47 -8.93 -4.10 3.58
C ARG A 47 -7.45 -3.73 3.48
N LEU A 48 -7.07 -2.89 2.51
CA LEU A 48 -5.68 -2.46 2.38
C LEU A 48 -5.20 -1.65 3.59
N ARG A 49 -6.08 -0.88 4.24
CA ARG A 49 -5.77 -0.21 5.51
C ARG A 49 -5.64 -1.19 6.67
N GLU A 50 -6.42 -2.27 6.67
CA GLU A 50 -6.28 -3.35 7.66
C GLU A 50 -4.97 -4.15 7.47
N LEU A 51 -4.50 -4.32 6.23
CA LEU A 51 -3.22 -4.98 5.92
C LEU A 51 -1.99 -4.10 6.16
N HIS A 52 -2.16 -2.78 6.23
CA HIS A 52 -1.04 -1.84 6.33
C HIS A 52 -0.15 -2.06 7.56
N PRO A 53 -0.70 -2.18 8.79
CA PRO A 53 0.12 -2.41 9.97
C PRO A 53 0.96 -3.69 9.88
N ASP A 54 0.38 -4.77 9.35
CA ASP A 54 1.05 -6.07 9.22
C ASP A 54 2.21 -5.99 8.23
N ILE A 55 1.99 -5.40 7.05
CA ILE A 55 3.04 -5.24 6.02
C ILE A 55 4.18 -4.34 6.52
N VAL A 56 3.87 -3.27 7.27
CA VAL A 56 4.90 -2.42 7.89
C VAL A 56 5.68 -3.20 8.93
N ALA A 57 5.01 -3.96 9.80
CA ALA A 57 5.66 -4.77 10.83
C ALA A 57 6.57 -5.86 10.22
N GLU A 58 6.10 -6.56 9.17
CA GLU A 58 6.90 -7.54 8.42
C GLU A 58 8.13 -6.91 7.78
N THR A 59 7.98 -5.70 7.20
CA THR A 59 9.09 -4.96 6.60
C THR A 59 10.15 -4.57 7.65
N ILE A 60 9.70 -4.05 8.80
CA ILE A 60 10.59 -3.69 9.93
C ILE A 60 11.33 -4.94 10.43
N ALA A 61 10.60 -6.02 10.69
CA ALA A 61 11.18 -7.26 11.18
C ALA A 61 12.21 -7.85 10.19
N GLY A 62 11.97 -7.74 8.88
CA GLY A 62 12.92 -8.16 7.85
C GLY A 62 14.22 -7.35 7.84
N ILE A 63 14.13 -6.04 8.09
CA ILE A 63 15.30 -5.16 8.24
C ILE A 63 16.07 -5.52 9.51
N GLU A 64 15.38 -5.67 10.64
CA GLU A 64 15.98 -5.99 11.93
C GLU A 64 16.65 -7.37 11.95
N ALA A 65 16.06 -8.35 11.25
CA ALA A 65 16.64 -9.68 11.09
C ALA A 65 18.00 -9.68 10.35
N MET A 66 18.25 -8.65 9.53
CA MET A 66 19.53 -8.43 8.84
C MET A 66 20.50 -7.54 9.66
N GLY A 67 20.16 -7.21 10.90
CA GLY A 67 20.97 -6.38 11.79
C GLY A 67 20.76 -4.87 11.63
N GLY A 68 19.78 -4.46 10.82
CA GLY A 68 19.38 -3.06 10.72
C GLY A 68 18.57 -2.60 11.94
N LYS A 69 18.47 -1.29 12.14
CA LYS A 69 17.61 -0.65 13.14
C LYS A 69 16.56 0.17 12.40
N VAL A 70 15.30 0.14 12.85
CA VAL A 70 14.25 0.98 12.27
C VAL A 70 13.53 1.77 13.35
N GLU A 71 13.43 3.07 13.17
CA GLU A 71 12.52 3.94 13.93
C GLU A 71 11.31 4.31 13.07
N ARG A 72 10.10 4.08 13.58
CA ARG A 72 8.85 4.45 12.89
C ARG A 72 8.25 5.69 13.51
N HIS A 73 8.05 6.73 12.70
CA HIS A 73 7.40 7.95 13.14
C HIS A 73 5.90 7.71 13.41
N PRO A 74 5.39 7.99 14.63
CA PRO A 74 4.08 7.49 15.07
C PRO A 74 2.87 8.12 14.37
N GLN A 75 3.02 9.30 13.76
CA GLN A 75 1.92 9.97 13.05
C GLN A 75 1.96 9.79 11.53
N THR A 76 3.13 9.53 10.96
CA THR A 76 3.33 9.54 9.49
C THR A 76 3.71 8.19 8.92
N ASP A 77 4.04 7.22 9.77
CA ASP A 77 4.58 5.92 9.38
C ASP A 77 5.87 5.99 8.56
N LEU A 78 6.55 7.15 8.57
CA LEU A 78 7.88 7.28 7.98
C LEU A 78 8.86 6.42 8.77
N LEU A 79 9.63 5.60 8.06
CA LEU A 79 10.64 4.72 8.62
C LEU A 79 12.01 5.39 8.49
N THR A 80 12.73 5.49 9.59
CA THR A 80 14.14 5.87 9.61
C THR A 80 14.95 4.62 9.83
N ILE A 81 15.67 4.18 8.80
CA ILE A 81 16.49 2.98 8.81
C ILE A 81 17.93 3.39 9.18
N ASN A 82 18.47 2.79 10.22
CA ASN A 82 19.83 3.00 10.74
C ASN A 82 20.17 4.46 11.09
N ASP A 83 19.18 5.31 11.34
CA ASP A 83 19.37 6.75 11.52
C ASP A 83 19.98 7.45 10.27
N GLU A 84 19.97 6.76 9.11
CA GLU A 84 20.66 7.17 7.87
C GLU A 84 19.71 7.37 6.69
N ILE A 85 18.73 6.47 6.51
CA ILE A 85 17.85 6.45 5.34
C ILE A 85 16.40 6.62 5.78
N SER A 86 15.72 7.59 5.19
CA SER A 86 14.28 7.77 5.34
C SER A 86 13.50 7.03 4.25
N ALA A 87 12.54 6.18 4.65
CA ALA A 87 11.71 5.39 3.76
C ALA A 87 10.22 5.54 4.07
N SER A 88 9.39 5.73 3.03
CA SER A 88 7.93 5.62 3.15
C SER A 88 7.46 4.29 2.56
N LEU A 89 6.45 3.67 3.17
CA LEU A 89 5.83 2.45 2.66
C LEU A 89 4.41 2.74 2.21
N VAL A 90 4.05 2.31 0.99
CA VAL A 90 2.73 2.55 0.40
C VAL A 90 2.18 1.27 -0.20
N ILE A 91 0.97 0.90 0.20
CA ILE A 91 0.24 -0.21 -0.43
C ILE A 91 -0.53 0.30 -1.65
N VAL A 92 -0.21 -0.27 -2.81
CA VAL A 92 -0.74 0.17 -4.09
C VAL A 92 -1.80 -0.81 -4.58
N ARG A 93 -3.05 -0.34 -4.58
CA ARG A 93 -4.19 -1.10 -5.09
C ARG A 93 -4.05 -1.44 -6.58
N CYS A 94 -4.26 -2.70 -6.92
CA CYS A 94 -4.53 -3.14 -8.29
C CYS A 94 -5.93 -2.68 -8.72
N SER A 95 -5.98 -2.01 -9.86
CA SER A 95 -7.22 -1.61 -10.54
C SER A 95 -7.26 -2.19 -11.94
N GLU A 96 -8.42 -2.69 -12.34
CA GLU A 96 -8.64 -3.25 -13.67
C GLU A 96 -9.39 -2.21 -14.53
N THR A 97 -8.91 -1.99 -15.74
CA THR A 97 -9.58 -1.13 -16.72
C THR A 97 -10.76 -1.86 -17.36
N ASN A 98 -11.65 -1.14 -18.05
CA ASN A 98 -12.75 -1.78 -18.80
C ASN A 98 -12.25 -2.76 -19.88
N ALA A 99 -11.01 -2.57 -20.36
CA ALA A 99 -10.37 -3.46 -21.33
C ALA A 99 -9.65 -4.66 -20.67
N GLY A 100 -9.73 -4.82 -19.34
CA GLY A 100 -9.13 -5.94 -18.60
C GLY A 100 -7.67 -5.73 -18.18
N SER A 101 -6.99 -4.69 -18.64
CA SER A 101 -5.60 -4.42 -18.25
C SER A 101 -5.49 -3.96 -16.79
N LEU A 102 -4.42 -4.37 -16.11
CA LEU A 102 -4.18 -4.03 -14.70
C LEU A 102 -3.35 -2.75 -14.55
N ARG A 103 -3.67 -1.96 -13.53
CA ARG A 103 -3.02 -0.67 -13.22
C ARG A 103 -2.85 -0.46 -11.73
N TRP A 104 -1.69 0.07 -11.36
CA TRP A 104 -1.34 0.48 -9.99
C TRP A 104 -0.97 1.95 -10.00
N ASN A 105 -1.68 2.78 -9.22
CA ASN A 105 -1.41 4.22 -9.17
C ASN A 105 -0.71 4.55 -7.86
N ILE A 106 0.61 4.71 -7.91
CA ILE A 106 1.46 5.11 -6.79
C ILE A 106 1.33 6.60 -6.60
N ARG A 107 0.90 7.03 -5.42
CA ARG A 107 0.90 8.45 -5.01
C ARG A 107 2.02 8.64 -4.02
N PHE A 108 2.90 9.61 -4.29
CA PHE A 108 3.96 9.97 -3.36
C PHE A 108 3.43 11.00 -2.37
N ASP A 109 3.71 10.78 -1.09
CA ASP A 109 3.51 11.82 -0.08
C ASP A 109 4.71 12.76 -0.10
N MET A 110 4.64 13.76 -0.99
CA MET A 110 5.70 14.74 -1.17
C MET A 110 5.96 15.59 0.08
N SER A 111 5.06 15.58 1.07
CA SER A 111 5.25 16.29 2.34
C SER A 111 6.23 15.56 3.26
N LEU A 112 6.28 14.23 3.18
CA LEU A 112 7.18 13.40 3.98
C LEU A 112 8.63 13.44 3.50
N LYS A 113 8.85 13.76 2.22
CA LYS A 113 10.18 13.81 1.57
C LYS A 113 11.09 12.61 1.93
N PRO A 114 10.60 11.36 1.81
CA PRO A 114 11.44 10.19 2.04
C PRO A 114 12.56 10.16 0.99
N GLU A 115 13.66 9.49 1.28
CA GLU A 115 14.69 9.19 0.28
C GLU A 115 14.30 8.01 -0.61
N ILE A 116 13.57 7.04 -0.05
CA ILE A 116 13.07 5.87 -0.76
C ILE A 116 11.57 5.69 -0.50
N THR A 117 10.80 5.40 -1.55
CA THR A 117 9.41 4.93 -1.43
C THR A 117 9.33 3.44 -1.74
N ILE A 118 8.92 2.65 -0.74
CA ILE A 118 8.63 1.23 -0.85
C ILE A 118 7.17 1.07 -1.28
N ALA A 119 6.95 0.85 -2.57
CA ALA A 119 5.61 0.67 -3.12
C ALA A 119 5.27 -0.83 -3.24
N VAL A 120 4.31 -1.28 -2.43
CA VAL A 120 3.83 -2.66 -2.39
C VAL A 120 2.69 -2.82 -3.40
N ARG A 121 2.95 -3.43 -4.56
CA ARG A 121 1.89 -3.69 -5.54
C ARG A 121 1.05 -4.86 -5.06
N MET A 122 -0.26 -4.67 -4.99
CA MET A 122 -1.17 -5.75 -4.64
C MET A 122 -1.52 -6.61 -5.87
N ASP A 123 -1.84 -7.88 -5.65
CA ASP A 123 -2.35 -8.76 -6.71
C ASP A 123 -3.74 -8.34 -7.21
N ARG A 124 -4.22 -8.97 -8.29
CA ARG A 124 -5.53 -8.66 -8.91
C ARG A 124 -6.70 -8.60 -7.91
N PRO A 125 -6.87 -9.58 -6.98
CA PRO A 125 -7.91 -9.49 -5.96
C PRO A 125 -7.60 -8.50 -4.83
N ASN A 126 -6.40 -7.92 -4.78
CA ASN A 126 -5.92 -7.03 -3.72
C ASN A 126 -5.82 -7.70 -2.34
N HIS A 127 -5.42 -8.97 -2.33
CA HIS A 127 -5.38 -9.80 -1.13
C HIS A 127 -3.99 -9.95 -0.56
N ARG A 128 -2.97 -9.93 -1.42
CA ARG A 128 -1.57 -10.12 -1.05
C ARG A 128 -0.66 -9.22 -1.89
N PRO A 129 0.54 -8.89 -1.38
CA PRO A 129 1.59 -8.33 -2.21
C PRO A 129 1.86 -9.22 -3.43
N LEU A 130 1.99 -8.60 -4.60
CA LEU A 130 2.40 -9.21 -5.86
C LEU A 130 3.91 -9.07 -6.05
N ASP A 131 4.42 -7.86 -5.83
CA ASP A 131 5.82 -7.47 -5.91
C ASP A 131 6.01 -6.09 -5.27
N TYR A 132 7.26 -5.63 -5.24
CA TYR A 132 7.69 -4.41 -4.56
C TYR A 132 8.45 -3.52 -5.54
N TYR A 133 8.28 -2.21 -5.40
CA TYR A 133 9.14 -1.23 -6.05
C TYR A 133 9.89 -0.43 -4.99
N LEU A 134 11.21 -0.33 -5.11
CA LEU A 134 12.04 0.54 -4.28
C LEU A 134 12.38 1.78 -5.11
N LEU A 135 11.66 2.87 -4.88
CA LEU A 135 11.67 4.06 -5.73
C LEU A 135 12.48 5.17 -5.07
N PRO A 136 13.72 5.47 -5.52
CA PRO A 136 14.50 6.57 -4.99
C PRO A 136 13.85 7.90 -5.35
N SER A 137 13.66 8.80 -4.38
CA SER A 137 13.02 10.10 -4.61
C SER A 137 13.78 10.98 -5.60
N LEU A 138 15.09 10.75 -5.77
CA LEU A 138 15.91 11.42 -6.78
C LEU A 138 15.40 11.17 -8.21
N ASP A 139 14.89 9.97 -8.48
CA ASP A 139 14.38 9.56 -9.79
C ASP A 139 12.87 9.81 -9.94
N MET A 140 12.15 9.99 -8.83
CA MET A 140 10.71 10.20 -8.79
C MET A 140 10.34 11.68 -8.85
N THR A 141 10.35 12.25 -10.06
CA THR A 141 10.05 13.69 -10.28
C THR A 141 8.55 14.01 -10.30
N LEU A 142 7.69 13.01 -10.49
CA LEU A 142 6.23 13.19 -10.58
C LEU A 142 5.55 12.85 -9.26
N PRO A 143 4.49 13.58 -8.85
CA PRO A 143 3.76 13.29 -7.61
C PRO A 143 2.95 11.98 -7.67
N ARG A 144 2.82 11.39 -8.86
CA ARG A 144 2.12 10.14 -9.07
C ARG A 144 2.71 9.38 -10.25
N ILE A 145 2.89 8.08 -10.09
CA ILE A 145 3.26 7.16 -11.17
C ILE A 145 2.13 6.14 -11.35
N ARG A 146 1.80 5.85 -12.62
CA ARG A 146 0.85 4.81 -12.98
C ARG A 146 1.62 3.65 -13.59
N LEU A 147 1.67 2.54 -12.87
CA LEU A 147 2.23 1.29 -13.35
C LEU A 147 1.19 0.47 -14.10
N ALA A 148 1.66 -0.25 -15.11
CA ALA A 148 1.03 -1.33 -15.84
C ALA A 148 1.71 -2.66 -15.50
N GLU A 149 1.26 -3.74 -16.14
CA GLU A 149 1.86 -5.08 -16.00
C GLU A 149 3.31 -5.10 -16.52
N HIS A 150 3.58 -4.28 -17.55
CA HIS A 150 4.91 -4.03 -18.11
C HIS A 150 5.11 -2.52 -18.22
N ASN A 151 6.18 -1.99 -17.63
CA ASN A 151 6.43 -0.54 -17.57
C ASN A 151 7.63 -0.10 -18.39
N GLY A 152 8.40 -1.07 -18.91
CA GLY A 152 9.64 -0.81 -19.60
C GLY A 152 10.80 -0.63 -18.61
N LEU A 153 12.02 -0.58 -19.16
CA LEU A 153 13.26 -0.65 -18.39
C LEU A 153 13.39 0.44 -17.32
N SER A 154 12.87 1.65 -17.58
CA SER A 154 13.05 2.79 -16.67
C SER A 154 12.40 2.60 -15.30
N LEU A 155 11.31 1.82 -15.21
CA LEU A 155 10.61 1.56 -13.95
C LEU A 155 10.82 0.13 -13.49
N ASP A 156 10.90 -0.83 -14.41
CA ASP A 156 11.05 -2.24 -14.05
C ASP A 156 12.44 -2.54 -13.43
N ALA A 157 13.43 -1.65 -13.57
CA ALA A 157 14.71 -1.72 -12.84
C ALA A 157 14.58 -1.56 -11.32
N TYR A 158 13.52 -0.91 -10.84
CA TYR A 158 13.25 -0.71 -9.42
C TYR A 158 12.33 -1.79 -8.82
N ARG A 159 11.92 -2.79 -9.63
CA ARG A 159 10.98 -3.83 -9.24
C ARG A 159 11.70 -5.05 -8.68
N PHE A 160 11.18 -5.57 -7.58
CA PHE A 160 11.69 -6.76 -6.90
C PHE A 160 10.54 -7.67 -6.48
N GLU A 161 10.75 -8.98 -6.53
CA GLU A 161 9.75 -9.96 -6.07
C GLU A 161 9.65 -10.00 -4.54
N THR A 162 10.73 -9.67 -3.84
CA THR A 162 10.82 -9.63 -2.38
C THR A 162 11.46 -8.33 -1.91
N LEU A 163 11.38 -8.06 -0.61
CA LEU A 163 12.05 -6.92 0.03
C LEU A 163 13.51 -7.22 0.41
N ASP A 164 14.04 -8.41 0.09
CA ASP A 164 15.43 -8.78 0.41
C ASP A 164 16.48 -7.75 -0.08
N PRO A 165 16.32 -7.11 -1.26
CA PRO A 165 17.24 -6.05 -1.68
C PRO A 165 17.25 -4.85 -0.73
N LEU A 166 16.09 -4.45 -0.20
CA LEU A 166 16.00 -3.41 0.82
C LEU A 166 16.71 -3.86 2.10
N PHE A 167 16.47 -5.09 2.54
CA PHE A 167 17.07 -5.60 3.78
C PHE A 167 18.60 -5.68 3.69
N LYS A 168 19.14 -6.02 2.51
CA LYS A 168 20.58 -6.02 2.23
C LYS A 168 21.19 -4.62 2.26
N MET A 169 20.44 -3.58 1.89
CA MET A 169 20.90 -2.19 2.00
C MET A 169 21.00 -1.71 3.44
N ALA A 170 20.25 -2.33 4.37
CA ALA A 170 20.27 -1.98 5.78
C ALA A 170 21.44 -2.62 6.56
N VAL A 171 22.26 -3.46 5.91
CA VAL A 171 23.41 -4.11 6.55
C VAL A 171 24.57 -3.11 6.67
N HIS A 172 24.98 -2.82 7.90
CA HIS A 172 26.23 -2.08 8.14
C HIS A 172 27.42 -3.01 7.85
N VAL A 173 28.22 -2.66 6.85
CA VAL A 173 29.53 -3.27 6.66
C VAL A 173 30.56 -2.32 7.28
N PRO A 174 31.29 -2.72 8.34
CA PRO A 174 32.37 -1.90 8.87
C PRO A 174 33.41 -1.71 7.78
N VAL A 175 33.63 -0.46 7.37
CA VAL A 175 34.76 -0.11 6.50
C VAL A 175 35.99 -0.05 7.41
N PRO A 176 36.99 -0.92 7.23
CA PRO A 176 38.22 -0.81 8.01
C PRO A 176 38.89 0.53 7.69
N GLU A 177 39.12 1.35 8.71
CA GLU A 177 39.95 2.55 8.59
C GLU A 177 41.31 2.15 8.03
N VAL A 178 41.71 2.79 6.93
CA VAL A 178 43.07 2.69 6.42
C VAL A 178 43.95 3.50 7.35
N ALA A 179 44.77 2.81 8.14
CA ALA A 179 45.76 3.38 9.06
C ALA A 179 46.88 4.14 8.33
#